data_AF-A0A9D8X7Y1-F1
#
_entry.id   AF-A0A9D8X7Y1-F1
#
_cell.length_a   1.000
_cell.length_b   1.000
_cell.length_c   1.000
_cell.angle_alpha   90.00
_cell.angle_beta   90.00
_cell.angle_gamma   90.00
#
_symmetry.space_group_name_H-M   'P 1'
#
loop_
_entity.id
_entity.type
_entity.pdbx_description
1 polymer ?
#
loop_
_entity_poly.entity_id
_entity_poly.type
_entity_poly.pdbx_seq_one_letter_code
_entity_poly.pdbx_strand_id
1 'polypeptide(L)'
;MLKNFFRKLSPSAIFIAGFFIIIILGAVLLSLPVSSASGEVTPFFDSLFTAVSSTCITGLVVYDTFTHWSFFGQVVLILLIQIGGLGFMTVATAFTLVFHKNVGHKERMMLVQTFNLNDMSGVVRLFKHIVIGTFSFEGAAAVILAFRFIPDYGLSGGIWRGIFIAISAFCNAGFDLMGTPEGPFASLTAYADDLVVNLTLCFLIAVGGLCFLVWEVIFSGKSFKKMSVQSKIVIIFSASLIIIGALAIFLFEFDNPETLGVLSPKGKILAALFQSVSPRTAGFNTVDLAALTEGSQIIMIILMFIGGSSGSTAGG
;
A
#
# COMPACT_ATOMS: atom_id res chain seq x y z
N MET A 1 -4.20 3.54 37.38
CA MET A 1 -3.28 4.66 37.08
C MET A 1 -3.17 4.96 35.57
N LEU A 2 -2.85 3.98 34.71
CA LEU A 2 -2.79 4.19 33.24
C LEU A 2 -4.09 4.75 32.61
N LYS A 3 -5.26 4.26 33.03
CA LYS A 3 -6.57 4.74 32.53
C LYS A 3 -6.83 6.24 32.73
N ASN A 4 -6.24 6.86 33.75
CA ASN A 4 -6.36 8.30 34.01
C ASN A 4 -5.35 9.14 33.22
N PHE A 5 -4.22 8.57 32.83
CA PHE A 5 -3.21 9.21 31.99
C PHE A 5 -3.71 9.37 30.54
N PHE A 6 -4.21 8.28 29.94
CA PHE A 6 -4.81 8.32 28.59
C PHE A 6 -6.06 9.19 28.49
N ARG A 7 -6.75 9.47 29.60
CA ARG A 7 -7.94 10.35 29.61
C ARG A 7 -7.61 11.83 29.42
N LYS A 8 -6.38 12.26 29.72
CA LYS A 8 -5.92 13.66 29.63
C LYS A 8 -5.17 13.99 28.34
N LEU A 9 -4.79 12.99 27.55
CA LEU A 9 -4.08 13.20 26.29
C LEU A 9 -5.04 13.69 25.20
N SER A 10 -4.55 14.60 24.35
CA SER A 10 -5.27 15.00 23.14
C SER A 10 -5.37 13.81 22.17
N PRO A 11 -6.42 13.76 21.33
CA PRO A 11 -6.55 12.71 20.30
C PRO A 11 -5.29 12.53 19.43
N SER A 12 -4.64 13.63 19.05
CA SER A 12 -3.39 13.60 18.27
C SER A 12 -2.22 12.99 19.04
N ALA A 13 -2.09 13.24 20.34
CA ALA A 13 -1.05 12.63 21.16
C ALA A 13 -1.26 11.11 21.33
N ILE A 14 -2.52 10.67 21.41
CA ILE A 14 -2.87 9.25 21.39
C ILE A 14 -2.47 8.63 20.05
N PHE A 15 -2.68 9.36 18.95
CA PHE A 15 -2.30 8.91 17.61
C PHE A 15 -0.79 8.68 17.48
N ILE A 16 0.00 9.68 17.86
CA ILE A 16 1.47 9.62 17.82
C ILE A 16 2.00 8.49 18.71
N ALA A 17 1.51 8.40 19.95
CA ALA A 17 1.95 7.36 20.88
C ALA A 17 1.57 5.96 20.39
N GLY A 18 0.39 5.79 19.80
CA GLY A 18 -0.07 4.52 19.24
C GLY A 18 0.83 4.03 18.11
N PHE A 19 1.08 4.88 17.11
CA PHE A 19 1.99 4.56 16.01
C PHE A 19 3.41 4.26 16.50
N PHE A 20 3.94 5.08 17.41
CA PHE A 20 5.27 4.87 17.97
C PHE A 20 5.40 3.50 18.67
N ILE A 21 4.42 3.13 19.49
CA ILE A 21 4.42 1.82 20.18
C ILE A 21 4.38 0.67 19.16
N ILE A 22 3.54 0.76 18.12
CA ILE A 22 3.42 -0.28 17.09
C ILE A 22 4.74 -0.45 16.33
N ILE A 23 5.40 0.65 15.97
CA ILE A 23 6.71 0.63 15.32
C ILE A 23 7.76 -0.04 16.20
N ILE A 24 7.85 0.33 17.48
CA ILE A 24 8.83 -0.25 18.41
C ILE A 24 8.55 -1.74 18.63
N LEU A 25 7.28 -2.14 18.78
CA LEU A 25 6.91 -3.56 18.89
C LEU A 25 7.26 -4.33 17.62
N GLY A 26 6.98 -3.75 16.45
CA GLY A 26 7.38 -4.31 15.16
C GLY A 26 8.88 -4.50 15.05
N ALA A 27 9.67 -3.49 15.44
CA ALA A 27 11.13 -3.53 15.44
C ALA A 27 11.67 -4.66 16.34
N VAL A 28 11.12 -4.80 17.55
CA VAL A 28 11.49 -5.87 18.49
C VAL A 28 11.14 -7.24 17.92
N LEU A 29 9.96 -7.40 17.33
CA LEU A 29 9.56 -8.67 16.71
C LEU A 29 10.46 -9.03 15.52
N LEU A 30 10.75 -8.05 14.65
CA LEU A 30 11.63 -8.24 13.50
C LEU A 30 13.09 -8.49 13.90
N SER A 31 13.57 -7.98 15.04
CA SER A 31 14.94 -8.26 15.47
C SER A 31 15.12 -9.67 16.04
N LEU A 32 14.04 -10.42 16.30
CA LEU A 32 14.15 -11.79 16.82
C LEU A 32 14.73 -12.76 15.77
N PRO A 33 15.52 -13.77 16.19
CA PRO A 33 16.04 -14.83 15.32
C PRO A 33 14.97 -15.51 14.45
N VAL A 34 13.78 -15.72 15.03
CA VAL A 34 12.64 -16.36 14.33
C VAL A 34 12.16 -15.56 13.12
N SER A 35 12.43 -14.26 13.08
CA SER A 35 12.05 -13.37 11.97
C SER A 35 13.02 -13.41 10.81
N SER A 36 14.27 -13.85 11.03
CA SER A 36 15.26 -13.96 9.96
C SER A 36 15.25 -15.35 9.34
N ALA A 37 15.41 -15.43 8.01
CA ALA A 37 15.54 -16.67 7.28
C ALA A 37 16.81 -17.45 7.67
N SER A 38 17.88 -16.76 8.09
CA SER A 38 19.11 -17.40 8.59
C SER A 38 18.99 -17.89 10.03
N GLY A 39 17.93 -17.48 10.76
CA GLY A 39 17.79 -17.77 12.19
C GLY A 39 18.72 -16.93 13.08
N GLU A 40 19.30 -15.85 12.56
CA GLU A 40 20.16 -14.94 13.32
C GLU A 40 19.42 -13.67 13.75
N VAL A 41 19.92 -13.03 14.81
CA VAL A 41 19.40 -11.73 15.27
C VAL A 41 19.67 -10.67 14.21
N THR A 42 18.63 -10.01 13.72
CA THR A 42 18.80 -8.83 12.84
C THR A 42 19.12 -7.60 13.70
N PRO A 43 20.08 -6.74 13.30
CA PRO A 43 20.40 -5.54 14.06
C PRO A 43 19.17 -4.66 14.31
N PHE A 44 19.01 -4.20 15.56
CA PHE A 44 17.79 -3.51 15.97
C PHE A 44 17.49 -2.25 15.15
N PHE A 45 18.51 -1.49 14.73
CA PHE A 45 18.30 -0.30 13.91
C PHE A 45 17.81 -0.61 12.50
N ASP A 46 18.24 -1.72 11.90
CA ASP A 46 17.78 -2.16 10.59
C ASP A 46 16.35 -2.72 10.68
N SER A 47 16.05 -3.46 11.76
CA SER A 47 14.69 -3.90 12.09
C SER A 47 13.77 -2.72 12.38
N LEU A 48 14.25 -1.68 13.07
CA LEU A 48 13.51 -0.46 13.34
C LEU A 48 13.24 0.32 12.06
N PHE A 49 14.23 0.47 11.18
CA PHE A 49 14.04 1.10 9.87
C PHE A 49 12.96 0.37 9.07
N THR A 50 13.05 -0.97 9.00
CA THR A 50 12.07 -1.79 8.29
C THR A 50 10.68 -1.70 8.93
N ALA A 51 10.58 -1.67 10.26
CA ALA A 51 9.33 -1.48 10.98
C ALA A 51 8.70 -0.10 10.74
N VAL A 52 9.51 0.96 10.71
CA VAL A 52 9.07 2.32 10.33
C VAL A 52 8.57 2.31 8.90
N SER A 53 9.36 1.80 7.96
CA SER A 53 9.02 1.78 6.54
C SER A 53 7.74 0.98 6.24
N SER A 54 7.55 -0.18 6.87
CA SER A 54 6.33 -0.99 6.71
C SER A 54 5.10 -0.34 7.35
N THR A 55 5.22 0.20 8.57
CA THR A 55 4.09 0.86 9.27
C THR A 55 3.72 2.21 8.64
N CYS A 56 4.70 2.92 8.10
CA CYS A 56 4.51 4.16 7.36
C CYS A 56 4.36 3.91 5.85
N ILE A 57 4.18 2.66 5.42
CA ILE A 57 3.90 2.24 4.03
C ILE A 57 4.82 2.93 2.99
N THR A 58 6.12 3.01 3.29
CA THR A 58 7.10 3.75 2.49
C THR A 58 7.79 2.89 1.43
N GLY A 59 7.94 1.58 1.68
CA GLY A 59 8.51 0.63 0.71
C GLY A 59 10.03 0.60 0.64
N LEU A 60 10.73 1.37 1.48
CA LEU A 60 12.18 1.31 1.57
C LEU A 60 12.62 0.15 2.46
N VAL A 61 13.58 -0.63 1.98
CA VAL A 61 14.08 -1.82 2.66
C VAL A 61 15.60 -1.79 2.76
N VAL A 62 16.14 -2.21 3.91
CA VAL A 62 17.58 -2.41 4.10
C VAL A 62 18.00 -3.78 3.57
N TYR A 63 17.13 -4.77 3.73
CA TYR A 63 17.31 -6.13 3.27
C TYR A 63 16.18 -6.52 2.32
N ASP A 64 16.50 -7.33 1.32
CA ASP A 64 15.49 -7.86 0.41
C ASP A 64 14.45 -8.70 1.18
N THR A 65 13.18 -8.44 0.91
CA THR A 65 12.10 -8.90 1.78
C THR A 65 11.94 -10.42 1.76
N PHE A 66 12.12 -11.04 0.59
CA PHE A 66 11.93 -12.48 0.44
C PHE A 66 13.13 -13.28 0.97
N THR A 67 14.34 -12.82 0.68
CA THR A 67 15.56 -13.56 1.00
C THR A 67 15.97 -13.43 2.47
N HIS A 68 15.71 -12.28 3.11
CA HIS A 68 16.14 -12.05 4.50
C HIS A 68 15.10 -12.47 5.54
N TRP A 69 13.82 -12.18 5.31
CA TRP A 69 12.79 -12.44 6.31
C TRP A 69 12.23 -13.85 6.19
N SER A 70 12.15 -14.55 7.33
CA SER A 70 11.42 -15.81 7.44
C SER A 70 9.93 -15.60 7.19
N PHE A 71 9.17 -16.69 7.07
CA PHE A 71 7.71 -16.60 7.01
C PHE A 71 7.12 -15.81 8.20
N PHE A 72 7.66 -16.00 9.41
CA PHE A 72 7.23 -15.22 10.58
C PHE A 72 7.53 -13.73 10.41
N GLY A 73 8.74 -13.38 9.94
CA GLY A 73 9.10 -11.98 9.65
C GLY A 73 8.19 -11.35 8.59
N GLN A 74 7.88 -12.08 7.51
CA GLN A 74 6.97 -11.65 6.46
C GLN A 74 5.54 -11.43 6.99
N VAL A 75 5.06 -12.29 7.92
CA VAL A 75 3.78 -12.08 8.61
C VAL A 75 3.81 -10.83 9.50
N VAL A 76 4.92 -10.54 10.19
CA VAL A 76 5.05 -9.29 10.95
C VAL A 76 4.98 -8.09 10.01
N LEU A 77 5.69 -8.11 8.89
CA LEU A 77 5.69 -7.02 7.91
C LEU A 77 4.30 -6.75 7.33
N ILE A 78 3.58 -7.78 6.88
CA ILE A 78 2.25 -7.59 6.29
C ILE A 78 1.24 -7.04 7.32
N LEU A 79 1.37 -7.41 8.60
CA LEU A 79 0.54 -6.86 9.67
C LEU A 79 0.86 -5.38 9.93
N LEU A 80 2.14 -5.00 9.94
CA LEU A 80 2.56 -3.60 10.07
C LEU A 80 2.04 -2.77 8.90
N ILE A 81 2.14 -3.29 7.68
CA ILE A 81 1.59 -2.67 6.46
C ILE A 81 0.09 -2.47 6.58
N GLN A 82 -0.66 -3.51 6.98
CA GLN A 82 -2.12 -3.39 7.11
C GLN A 82 -2.53 -2.34 8.15
N ILE A 83 -1.83 -2.31 9.29
CA ILE A 83 -2.08 -1.36 10.36
C ILE A 83 -1.76 0.07 9.90
N GLY A 84 -0.67 0.23 9.13
CA GLY A 84 -0.28 1.49 8.51
C GLY A 84 -1.29 1.99 7.49
N GLY A 85 -1.60 1.17 6.49
CA GLY A 85 -2.47 1.54 5.36
C GLY A 85 -3.91 1.85 5.77
N LEU A 86 -4.49 1.06 6.68
CA LEU A 86 -5.83 1.36 7.22
C LEU A 86 -5.80 2.46 8.29
N GLY A 87 -4.65 2.72 8.88
CA GLY A 87 -4.47 3.54 10.08
C GLY A 87 -4.78 2.76 11.36
N PHE A 88 -3.91 2.87 12.39
CA PHE A 88 -4.07 2.07 13.61
C PHE A 88 -5.41 2.29 14.32
N MET A 89 -6.00 3.49 14.22
CA MET A 89 -7.31 3.79 14.80
C MET A 89 -8.43 2.99 14.15
N THR A 90 -8.30 2.74 12.85
CA THR A 90 -9.22 1.91 12.09
C THR A 90 -9.15 0.48 12.62
N VAL A 91 -7.94 -0.07 12.76
CA VAL A 91 -7.74 -1.42 13.32
C VAL A 91 -8.25 -1.52 14.76
N ALA A 92 -7.92 -0.57 15.63
CA ALA A 92 -8.40 -0.53 17.01
C ALA A 92 -9.93 -0.48 17.11
N THR A 93 -10.58 0.29 16.24
CA THR A 93 -12.05 0.40 16.24
C THR A 93 -12.71 -0.87 15.67
N ALA A 94 -12.08 -1.57 14.72
CA ALA A 94 -12.53 -2.89 14.26
C ALA A 94 -12.58 -3.89 15.42
N PHE A 95 -11.52 -3.94 16.24
CA PHE A 95 -11.51 -4.76 17.45
C PHE A 95 -12.66 -4.38 18.40
N THR A 96 -12.89 -3.10 18.69
CA THR A 96 -14.03 -2.69 19.54
C THR A 96 -15.37 -3.12 18.95
N LEU A 97 -15.57 -3.02 17.64
CA LEU A 97 -16.82 -3.41 16.99
C LEU A 97 -17.09 -4.92 17.07
N VAL A 98 -16.06 -5.74 16.90
CA VAL A 98 -16.17 -7.21 16.98
C VAL A 98 -16.44 -7.66 18.42
N PHE A 99 -15.74 -7.07 19.41
CA PHE A 99 -15.76 -7.56 20.79
C PHE A 99 -16.75 -6.84 21.72
N HIS A 100 -16.99 -5.53 21.53
CA HIS A 100 -17.74 -4.69 22.48
C HIS A 100 -19.06 -4.11 21.92
N LYS A 101 -19.44 -4.47 20.68
CA LYS A 101 -20.66 -4.10 19.94
C LYS A 101 -20.93 -2.59 19.72
N ASN A 102 -20.48 -1.70 20.61
CA ASN A 102 -20.77 -0.27 20.58
C ASN A 102 -19.49 0.57 20.52
N VAL A 103 -19.39 1.42 19.48
CA VAL A 103 -18.32 2.40 19.33
C VAL A 103 -18.66 3.65 20.14
N GLY A 104 -17.81 3.97 21.12
CA GLY A 104 -17.97 5.11 22.02
C GLY A 104 -17.71 6.46 21.35
N HIS A 105 -18.08 7.56 22.02
CA HIS A 105 -17.98 8.90 21.42
C HIS A 105 -16.54 9.30 21.09
N LYS A 106 -15.58 8.98 21.96
CA LYS A 106 -14.15 9.26 21.73
C LYS A 106 -13.59 8.50 20.52
N GLU A 107 -14.00 7.24 20.33
CA GLU A 107 -13.59 6.43 19.18
C GLU A 107 -14.14 7.03 17.87
N ARG A 108 -15.41 7.46 17.87
CA ARG A 108 -15.98 8.20 16.74
C ARG A 108 -15.23 9.49 16.45
N MET A 109 -14.82 10.24 17.48
CA MET A 109 -14.04 11.47 17.29
C MET A 109 -12.69 11.20 16.64
N MET A 110 -12.02 10.12 17.05
CA MET A 110 -10.75 9.74 16.45
C MET A 110 -10.91 9.28 15.00
N LEU A 111 -11.96 8.51 14.67
CA LEU A 111 -12.25 8.13 13.28
C LEU A 111 -12.51 9.35 12.37
N VAL A 112 -13.24 10.35 12.87
CA VAL A 112 -13.48 11.61 12.15
C VAL A 112 -12.17 12.32 11.83
N GLN A 113 -11.22 12.34 12.77
CA GLN A 113 -9.90 12.92 12.54
C GLN A 113 -9.06 12.10 11.55
N THR A 114 -9.05 10.77 11.65
CA THR A 114 -8.29 9.89 10.76
C THR A 114 -8.72 10.03 9.29
N PHE A 115 -10.03 10.12 9.04
CA PHE A 115 -10.58 10.25 7.68
C PHE A 115 -10.86 11.71 7.28
N ASN A 116 -10.43 12.68 8.10
CA ASN A 116 -10.62 14.12 7.89
C ASN A 116 -12.09 14.49 7.54
N LEU A 117 -13.04 13.96 8.31
CA LEU A 117 -14.47 14.14 8.10
C LEU A 117 -14.98 15.40 8.83
N ASN A 118 -16.02 16.03 8.29
CA ASN A 118 -16.64 17.19 8.91
C ASN A 118 -17.72 16.84 9.95
N ASP A 119 -18.29 15.62 9.87
CA ASP A 119 -19.40 15.18 10.70
C ASP A 119 -19.15 13.80 11.33
N MET A 120 -19.64 13.59 12.56
CA MET A 120 -19.61 12.29 13.26
C MET A 120 -20.69 11.33 12.76
N SER A 121 -21.69 11.85 12.04
CA SER A 121 -22.82 11.07 11.55
C SER A 121 -22.35 10.04 10.53
N GLY A 122 -22.74 8.77 10.72
CA GLY A 122 -22.40 7.71 9.77
C GLY A 122 -20.94 7.25 9.77
N VAL A 123 -20.06 7.79 10.62
CA VAL A 123 -18.62 7.43 10.62
C VAL A 123 -18.39 5.93 10.85
N VAL A 124 -19.21 5.30 11.69
CA VAL A 124 -19.13 3.85 11.95
C VAL A 124 -19.58 3.03 10.74
N ARG A 125 -20.51 3.55 9.93
CA ARG A 125 -20.94 2.90 8.68
C ARG A 125 -19.83 2.99 7.63
N LEU A 126 -19.26 4.18 7.45
CA LEU A 126 -18.12 4.40 6.55
C LEU A 126 -16.97 3.48 6.93
N PHE A 127 -16.62 3.45 8.21
CA PHE A 127 -15.62 2.54 8.76
C PHE A 127 -15.86 1.06 8.40
N LYS A 128 -17.08 0.56 8.58
CA LYS A 128 -17.42 -0.83 8.21
C LYS A 128 -17.25 -1.08 6.71
N HIS A 129 -17.64 -0.12 5.87
CA HIS A 129 -17.43 -0.23 4.42
C HIS A 129 -15.95 -0.24 4.05
N ILE A 130 -15.11 0.55 4.72
CA ILE A 130 -13.66 0.56 4.51
C ILE A 130 -13.10 -0.83 4.84
N VAL A 131 -13.34 -1.35 6.05
CA VAL A 131 -12.81 -2.65 6.47
C VAL A 131 -13.27 -3.77 5.55
N ILE A 132 -14.57 -3.88 5.29
CA ILE A 132 -15.11 -4.94 4.42
C ILE A 132 -14.58 -4.77 3.00
N GLY A 133 -14.56 -3.55 2.48
CA GLY A 133 -14.12 -3.26 1.14
C GLY A 133 -12.64 -3.58 0.94
N THR A 134 -11.77 -3.15 1.86
CA THR A 134 -10.33 -3.48 1.85
C THR A 134 -10.09 -4.97 1.78
N PHE A 135 -10.61 -5.75 2.73
CA PHE A 135 -10.42 -7.20 2.73
C PHE A 135 -11.07 -7.88 1.51
N SER A 136 -12.11 -7.29 0.93
CA SER A 136 -12.73 -7.81 -0.30
C SER A 136 -11.83 -7.58 -1.52
N PHE A 137 -11.26 -6.39 -1.69
CA PHE A 137 -10.35 -6.08 -2.79
C PHE A 137 -9.02 -6.83 -2.66
N GLU A 138 -8.42 -6.85 -1.47
CA GLU A 138 -7.22 -7.62 -1.17
C GLU A 138 -7.45 -9.11 -1.40
N GLY A 139 -8.55 -9.68 -0.91
CA GLY A 139 -8.88 -11.09 -1.09
C GLY A 139 -9.11 -11.47 -2.56
N ALA A 140 -9.86 -10.65 -3.31
CA ALA A 140 -10.10 -10.89 -4.73
C ALA A 140 -8.80 -10.81 -5.54
N ALA A 141 -7.98 -9.80 -5.30
CA ALA A 141 -6.69 -9.66 -5.98
C ALA A 141 -5.70 -10.74 -5.57
N ALA A 142 -5.67 -11.14 -4.30
CA ALA A 142 -4.83 -12.24 -3.83
C ALA A 142 -5.15 -13.55 -4.54
N VAL A 143 -6.43 -13.83 -4.78
CA VAL A 143 -6.86 -15.00 -5.58
C VAL A 143 -6.37 -14.89 -7.02
N ILE A 144 -6.59 -13.73 -7.67
CA ILE A 144 -6.16 -13.50 -9.06
C ILE A 144 -4.63 -13.65 -9.20
N LEU A 145 -3.88 -13.00 -8.32
CA LEU A 145 -2.41 -13.06 -8.31
C LEU A 145 -1.91 -14.46 -7.98
N ALA A 146 -2.53 -15.15 -7.02
CA ALA A 146 -2.17 -16.53 -6.70
C ALA A 146 -2.32 -17.44 -7.91
N PHE A 147 -3.43 -17.36 -8.66
CA PHE A 147 -3.60 -18.15 -9.88
C PHE A 147 -2.47 -17.91 -10.89
N ARG A 148 -1.95 -16.69 -10.97
CA ARG A 148 -0.84 -16.37 -11.86
C ARG A 148 0.53 -16.80 -11.32
N PHE A 149 0.74 -16.75 -10.01
CA PHE A 149 2.03 -17.08 -9.38
C PHE A 149 2.21 -18.56 -9.04
N ILE A 150 1.13 -19.34 -8.92
CA ILE A 150 1.19 -20.79 -8.65
C ILE A 150 2.01 -21.56 -9.71
N PRO A 151 1.86 -21.31 -11.02
CA PRO A 151 2.69 -21.95 -12.04
C PRO A 151 4.20 -21.72 -11.85
N ASP A 152 4.58 -20.53 -11.38
CA ASP A 152 6.00 -20.12 -11.30
C ASP A 152 6.64 -20.54 -9.97
N TYR A 153 5.87 -20.52 -8.86
CA TYR A 153 6.40 -20.71 -7.51
C TYR A 153 5.76 -21.85 -6.72
N GLY A 154 4.93 -22.67 -7.36
CA GLY A 154 4.17 -23.74 -6.73
C GLY A 154 2.98 -23.24 -5.90
N LEU A 155 2.21 -24.18 -5.34
CA LEU A 155 0.93 -23.87 -4.69
C LEU A 155 1.10 -22.95 -3.47
N SER A 156 1.91 -23.35 -2.50
CA SER A 156 2.12 -22.59 -1.27
C SER A 156 2.83 -21.25 -1.52
N GLY A 157 3.90 -21.27 -2.33
CA GLY A 157 4.68 -20.09 -2.67
C GLY A 157 3.90 -19.07 -3.49
N GLY A 158 3.10 -19.52 -4.46
CA GLY A 158 2.26 -18.66 -5.28
C GLY A 158 1.11 -18.02 -4.49
N ILE A 159 0.43 -18.80 -3.64
CA ILE A 159 -0.64 -18.27 -2.77
C ILE A 159 -0.10 -17.20 -1.81
N TRP A 160 1.03 -17.49 -1.15
CA TRP A 160 1.60 -16.55 -0.19
C TRP A 160 2.05 -15.24 -0.83
N ARG A 161 2.74 -15.31 -1.98
CA ARG A 161 3.12 -14.11 -2.76
C ARG A 161 1.90 -13.33 -3.23
N GLY A 162 0.86 -14.01 -3.70
CA GLY A 162 -0.39 -13.38 -4.11
C GLY A 162 -1.04 -12.59 -2.98
N ILE A 163 -1.14 -13.17 -1.78
CA ILE A 163 -1.68 -12.51 -0.58
C ILE A 163 -0.82 -11.32 -0.17
N PHE A 164 0.50 -11.52 -0.08
CA PHE A 164 1.43 -10.49 0.38
C PHE A 164 1.42 -9.27 -0.54
N ILE A 165 1.54 -9.50 -1.84
CA ILE A 165 1.60 -8.42 -2.82
C ILE A 165 0.23 -7.74 -2.96
N ALA A 166 -0.89 -8.47 -2.83
CA ALA A 166 -2.22 -7.84 -2.85
C ALA A 166 -2.40 -6.85 -1.69
N ILE A 167 -2.06 -7.24 -0.47
CA ILE A 167 -2.14 -6.36 0.71
C ILE A 167 -1.18 -5.19 0.57
N SER A 168 0.08 -5.45 0.19
CA SER A 168 1.08 -4.41 -0.01
C SER A 168 0.66 -3.40 -1.08
N ALA A 169 0.08 -3.86 -2.18
CA ALA A 169 -0.39 -2.98 -3.26
C ALA A 169 -1.65 -2.21 -2.92
N PHE A 170 -2.59 -2.79 -2.18
CA PHE A 170 -3.76 -2.06 -1.72
C PHE A 170 -3.39 -0.98 -0.68
N CYS A 171 -2.48 -1.32 0.24
CA CYS A 171 -1.98 -0.39 1.25
C CYS A 171 -0.94 0.61 0.71
N ASN A 172 -0.58 0.55 -0.57
CA ASN A 172 0.47 1.36 -1.19
C ASN A 172 1.79 1.28 -0.41
N ALA A 173 2.25 0.07 -0.07
CA ALA A 173 3.43 -0.12 0.76
C ALA A 173 4.71 -0.45 0.00
N GLY A 174 4.63 -1.02 -1.21
CA GLY A 174 5.80 -1.28 -2.06
C GLY A 174 6.68 -2.45 -1.67
N PHE A 175 6.37 -3.15 -0.58
CA PHE A 175 7.04 -4.40 -0.22
C PHE A 175 6.56 -5.53 -1.13
N ASP A 176 7.48 -6.31 -1.69
CA ASP A 176 7.17 -7.51 -2.48
C ASP A 176 8.00 -8.72 -2.03
N LEU A 177 7.67 -9.89 -2.59
CA LEU A 177 8.35 -11.16 -2.31
C LEU A 177 8.94 -11.78 -3.59
N MET A 178 9.35 -10.95 -4.54
CA MET A 178 9.86 -11.37 -5.84
C MET A 178 11.38 -11.44 -5.91
N GLY A 179 12.08 -10.84 -4.94
CA GLY A 179 13.53 -10.98 -4.81
C GLY A 179 13.96 -12.44 -4.72
N THR A 180 15.14 -12.73 -5.26
CA THR A 180 15.78 -14.05 -5.18
C THR A 180 17.24 -13.89 -4.74
N PRO A 181 17.91 -14.94 -4.25
CA PRO A 181 19.33 -14.85 -3.90
C PRO A 181 20.24 -14.40 -5.06
N GLU A 182 19.83 -14.67 -6.30
CA GLU A 182 20.55 -14.30 -7.53
C GLU A 182 20.18 -12.89 -8.02
N GLY A 183 19.01 -12.38 -7.64
CA GLY A 183 18.50 -11.06 -8.00
C GLY A 183 17.70 -10.46 -6.84
N PRO A 184 18.36 -9.95 -5.79
CA PRO A 184 17.68 -9.28 -4.69
C PRO A 184 17.12 -7.94 -5.17
N PHE A 185 16.05 -7.45 -4.53
CA PHE A 185 15.39 -6.19 -4.87
C PHE A 185 14.83 -6.12 -6.31
N ALA A 186 14.62 -7.28 -6.95
CA ALA A 186 14.10 -7.35 -8.32
C ALA A 186 12.71 -6.72 -8.46
N SER A 187 11.92 -6.72 -7.38
CA SER A 187 10.51 -6.33 -7.39
C SER A 187 9.74 -7.01 -8.54
N LEU A 188 8.84 -6.32 -9.21
CA LEU A 188 7.99 -6.88 -10.26
C LEU A 188 8.60 -6.82 -11.66
N THR A 189 9.91 -6.60 -11.78
CA THR A 189 10.61 -6.51 -13.08
C THR A 189 10.44 -7.77 -13.93
N ALA A 190 10.42 -8.96 -13.33
CA ALA A 190 10.14 -10.22 -14.02
C ALA A 190 8.73 -10.30 -14.65
N TYR A 191 7.80 -9.45 -14.19
CA TYR A 191 6.40 -9.41 -14.63
C TYR A 191 6.06 -8.14 -15.43
N ALA A 192 7.06 -7.43 -15.98
CA ALA A 192 6.85 -6.19 -16.74
C ALA A 192 5.84 -6.34 -17.90
N ASP A 193 5.86 -7.47 -18.60
CA ASP A 193 4.97 -7.77 -19.73
C ASP A 193 3.68 -8.51 -19.32
N ASP A 194 3.50 -8.83 -18.03
CA ASP A 194 2.38 -9.62 -17.56
C ASP A 194 1.13 -8.78 -17.33
N LEU A 195 0.11 -8.99 -18.16
CA LEU A 195 -1.13 -8.22 -18.12
C LEU A 195 -1.92 -8.44 -16.82
N VAL A 196 -1.92 -9.66 -16.27
CA VAL A 196 -2.69 -9.99 -15.07
C VAL A 196 -2.09 -9.28 -13.86
N VAL A 197 -0.77 -9.38 -13.71
CA VAL A 197 -0.06 -8.76 -12.58
C VAL A 197 -0.16 -7.24 -12.67
N ASN A 198 0.23 -6.64 -13.79
CA ASN A 198 0.25 -5.18 -13.93
C ASN A 198 -1.13 -4.55 -13.72
N LEU A 199 -2.18 -5.06 -14.38
CA LEU A 199 -3.51 -4.46 -14.26
C LEU A 199 -4.11 -4.64 -12.87
N THR A 200 -3.90 -5.80 -12.24
CA THR A 200 -4.41 -6.06 -10.89
C THR A 200 -3.77 -5.12 -9.88
N LEU A 201 -2.46 -4.92 -9.96
CA LEU A 201 -1.73 -4.05 -9.04
C LEU A 201 -1.99 -2.57 -9.31
N CYS A 202 -2.01 -2.14 -10.58
CA CYS A 202 -2.42 -0.77 -10.92
C CYS A 202 -3.83 -0.46 -10.40
N PHE A 203 -4.75 -1.41 -10.51
CA PHE A 203 -6.10 -1.27 -9.97
C PHE A 203 -6.09 -1.16 -8.44
N LEU A 204 -5.38 -2.05 -7.74
CA LEU A 204 -5.28 -1.99 -6.27
C LEU A 204 -4.67 -0.67 -5.78
N ILE A 205 -3.56 -0.24 -6.38
CA ILE A 205 -2.87 1.01 -6.02
C ILE A 205 -3.79 2.22 -6.25
N ALA A 206 -4.48 2.24 -7.39
CA ALA A 206 -5.41 3.32 -7.69
C ALA A 206 -6.60 3.32 -6.72
N VAL A 207 -7.19 2.18 -6.43
CA VAL A 207 -8.36 2.05 -5.55
C VAL A 207 -8.02 2.32 -4.09
N GLY A 208 -6.88 1.82 -3.61
CA GLY A 208 -6.35 2.08 -2.27
C GLY A 208 -5.96 3.55 -2.07
N GLY A 209 -5.32 4.15 -3.08
CA GLY A 209 -4.94 5.57 -3.07
C GLY A 209 -6.07 6.56 -3.33
N LEU A 210 -7.29 6.07 -3.62
CA LEU A 210 -8.50 6.89 -3.71
C LEU A 210 -9.15 7.04 -2.33
N CYS A 211 -9.57 8.28 -2.03
CA CYS A 211 -10.22 8.62 -0.77
C CYS A 211 -11.41 7.71 -0.50
N PHE A 212 -11.50 7.17 0.71
CA PHE A 212 -12.57 6.23 1.07
C PHE A 212 -13.97 6.84 0.97
N LEU A 213 -14.11 8.17 0.99
CA LEU A 213 -15.39 8.84 0.71
C LEU A 213 -15.85 8.66 -0.74
N VAL A 214 -14.92 8.53 -1.69
CA VAL A 214 -15.23 8.26 -3.10
C VAL A 214 -15.85 6.88 -3.25
N TRP A 215 -15.40 5.91 -2.45
CA TRP A 215 -15.94 4.55 -2.46
C TRP A 215 -17.43 4.54 -2.12
N GLU A 216 -17.86 5.29 -1.10
CA GLU A 216 -19.28 5.35 -0.72
C GLU A 216 -20.16 5.88 -1.86
N VAL A 217 -19.64 6.80 -2.66
CA VAL A 217 -20.36 7.36 -3.81
C VAL A 217 -20.43 6.33 -4.96
N ILE A 218 -19.37 5.57 -5.19
CA ILE A 218 -19.34 4.50 -6.20
C ILE A 218 -20.29 3.36 -5.80
N PHE A 219 -20.21 2.88 -4.56
CA PHE A 219 -21.05 1.77 -4.07
C PHE A 219 -22.52 2.16 -3.91
N SER A 220 -22.83 3.43 -3.68
CA SER A 220 -24.23 3.89 -3.66
C SER A 220 -24.87 4.00 -5.06
N GLY A 221 -24.13 3.68 -6.13
CA GLY A 221 -24.64 3.70 -7.50
C GLY A 221 -25.04 5.10 -7.98
N LYS A 222 -24.57 6.16 -7.31
CA LYS A 222 -24.89 7.53 -7.67
C LYS A 222 -24.20 7.85 -9.00
N SER A 223 -24.96 8.40 -9.95
CA SER A 223 -24.39 8.86 -11.21
C SER A 223 -23.34 9.94 -10.98
N PHE A 224 -22.34 10.04 -11.87
CA PHE A 224 -21.24 11.01 -11.77
C PHE A 224 -21.74 12.44 -11.51
N LYS A 225 -22.89 12.81 -12.09
CA LYS A 225 -23.53 14.13 -11.89
C LYS A 225 -23.90 14.41 -10.43
N LYS A 226 -24.31 13.39 -9.67
CA LYS A 226 -24.75 13.46 -8.27
C LYS A 226 -23.61 13.31 -7.25
N MET A 227 -22.38 13.09 -7.69
CA MET A 227 -21.21 13.03 -6.79
C MET A 227 -20.88 14.42 -6.24
N SER A 228 -20.29 14.47 -5.04
CA SER A 228 -19.78 15.70 -4.44
C SER A 228 -18.67 16.29 -5.32
N VAL A 229 -18.45 17.61 -5.20
CA VAL A 229 -17.39 18.30 -5.94
C VAL A 229 -16.01 17.73 -5.58
N GLN A 230 -15.78 17.45 -4.29
CA GLN A 230 -14.54 16.84 -3.82
C GLN A 230 -14.27 15.48 -4.48
N SER A 231 -15.27 14.58 -4.55
CA SER A 231 -15.09 13.27 -5.20
C SER A 231 -14.82 13.39 -6.70
N LYS A 232 -15.49 14.34 -7.39
CA LYS A 232 -15.23 14.60 -8.82
C LYS A 232 -13.80 15.07 -9.06
N ILE A 233 -13.32 16.02 -8.24
CA ILE A 233 -11.95 16.53 -8.34
C ILE A 233 -10.94 15.41 -8.12
N VAL A 234 -11.11 14.61 -7.06
CA VAL A 234 -10.20 13.49 -6.75
C VAL A 234 -10.14 12.47 -7.88
N ILE A 235 -11.29 12.08 -8.45
CA ILE A 235 -11.33 11.11 -9.57
C ILE A 235 -10.67 11.70 -10.82
N ILE A 236 -11.10 12.90 -11.25
CA ILE A 236 -10.61 13.52 -12.49
C ILE A 236 -9.11 13.77 -12.39
N PHE A 237 -8.66 14.39 -11.30
CA PHE A 237 -7.25 14.73 -11.13
C PHE A 237 -6.37 13.47 -11.04
N SER A 238 -6.80 12.45 -10.30
CA SER A 238 -6.07 11.17 -10.24
C SER A 238 -5.98 10.48 -11.60
N ALA A 239 -7.09 10.42 -12.35
CA ALA A 239 -7.09 9.83 -13.68
C ALA A 239 -6.21 10.64 -14.66
N SER A 240 -6.29 11.97 -14.61
CA SER A 240 -5.45 12.85 -15.42
C SER A 240 -3.97 12.65 -15.14
N LEU A 241 -3.56 12.58 -13.86
CA LEU A 241 -2.14 12.34 -13.51
C LEU A 241 -1.64 10.98 -14.00
N ILE A 242 -2.44 9.92 -13.86
CA ILE A 242 -2.08 8.59 -14.34
C ILE A 242 -1.94 8.58 -15.87
N ILE A 243 -2.89 9.19 -16.59
CA ILE A 243 -2.86 9.19 -18.06
C ILE A 243 -1.72 10.05 -18.59
N ILE A 244 -1.55 11.27 -18.05
CA ILE A 244 -0.50 12.19 -18.49
C ILE A 244 0.87 11.65 -18.14
N GLY A 245 1.05 11.12 -16.91
CA GLY A 245 2.31 10.52 -16.48
C GLY A 245 2.68 9.31 -17.34
N ALA A 246 1.71 8.41 -17.61
CA ALA A 246 1.95 7.24 -18.45
C ALA A 246 2.32 7.64 -19.88
N LEU A 247 1.64 8.62 -20.46
CA LEU A 247 1.95 9.11 -21.79
C LEU A 247 3.36 9.73 -21.84
N ALA A 248 3.72 10.54 -20.85
CA ALA A 248 5.01 11.20 -20.80
C ALA A 248 6.17 10.19 -20.62
N ILE A 249 6.02 9.24 -19.70
CA ILE A 249 6.99 8.14 -19.50
C ILE A 249 7.10 7.28 -20.76
N PHE A 250 5.97 6.94 -21.40
CA PHE A 250 5.97 6.18 -22.63
C PHE A 250 6.75 6.88 -23.73
N LEU A 251 6.57 8.20 -23.91
CA LEU A 251 7.25 8.97 -24.95
C LEU A 251 8.76 9.11 -24.70
N PHE A 252 9.19 9.26 -23.45
CA PHE A 252 10.61 9.39 -23.11
C PHE A 252 11.36 8.07 -23.10
N GLU A 253 10.71 6.98 -22.70
CA GLU A 253 11.36 5.66 -22.59
C GLU A 253 11.14 4.77 -23.82
N PHE A 254 10.35 5.19 -24.82
CA PHE A 254 9.93 4.33 -25.93
C PHE A 254 11.08 3.58 -26.61
N ASP A 255 12.19 4.28 -26.82
CA ASP A 255 13.41 3.80 -27.50
C ASP A 255 14.56 3.50 -26.52
N ASN A 256 14.38 3.66 -25.21
CA ASN A 256 15.44 3.40 -24.23
C ASN A 256 15.70 1.88 -24.12
N PRO A 257 16.87 1.37 -24.57
CA PRO A 257 17.14 -0.06 -24.60
C PRO A 257 17.33 -0.67 -23.21
N GLU A 258 17.55 0.13 -22.16
CA GLU A 258 17.73 -0.39 -20.80
C GLU A 258 16.40 -0.56 -20.05
N THR A 259 15.29 -0.02 -20.56
CA THR A 259 13.98 -0.03 -19.92
C THR A 259 12.88 -0.56 -20.85
N LEU A 260 12.10 0.32 -21.48
CA LEU A 260 10.93 -0.05 -22.30
C LEU A 260 11.34 -0.54 -23.70
N GLY A 261 12.49 -0.14 -24.23
CA GLY A 261 12.92 -0.41 -25.60
C GLY A 261 12.94 -1.90 -25.97
N VAL A 262 13.26 -2.76 -25.01
CA VAL A 262 13.38 -4.22 -25.17
C VAL A 262 12.04 -4.95 -24.97
N LEU A 263 11.05 -4.29 -24.37
CA LEU A 263 9.75 -4.89 -24.08
C LEU A 263 8.89 -5.02 -25.34
N SER A 264 7.94 -5.96 -25.30
CA SER A 264 6.93 -6.09 -26.34
C SER A 264 6.08 -4.81 -26.46
N PRO A 265 5.42 -4.52 -27.60
CA PRO A 265 4.58 -3.32 -27.74
C PRO A 265 3.50 -3.20 -26.65
N LYS A 266 2.98 -4.34 -26.17
CA LYS A 266 2.04 -4.39 -25.03
C LYS A 266 2.76 -4.11 -23.72
N GLY A 267 3.91 -4.73 -23.54
CA GLY A 267 4.83 -4.49 -22.42
C GLY A 267 5.18 -3.02 -22.22
N LYS A 268 5.53 -2.31 -23.29
CA LYS A 268 5.82 -0.86 -23.24
C LYS A 268 4.66 -0.06 -22.66
N ILE A 269 3.42 -0.36 -23.09
CA ILE A 269 2.22 0.33 -22.59
C ILE A 269 1.98 -0.02 -21.10
N LEU A 270 2.11 -1.30 -20.74
CA LEU A 270 1.92 -1.75 -19.36
C LEU A 270 2.98 -1.17 -18.41
N ALA A 271 4.25 -1.22 -18.80
CA ALA A 271 5.35 -0.64 -18.04
C ALA A 271 5.19 0.87 -17.87
N ALA A 272 4.86 1.62 -18.93
CA ALA A 272 4.62 3.05 -18.82
C ALA A 272 3.43 3.38 -17.90
N LEU A 273 2.33 2.61 -18.00
CA LEU A 273 1.19 2.76 -17.12
C LEU A 273 1.58 2.48 -15.65
N PHE A 274 2.28 1.37 -15.42
CA PHE A 274 2.71 0.96 -14.08
C PHE A 274 3.63 2.00 -13.45
N GLN A 275 4.59 2.51 -14.22
CA GLN A 275 5.52 3.54 -13.78
C GLN A 275 4.89 4.93 -13.63
N SER A 276 3.66 5.14 -14.11
CA SER A 276 2.88 6.33 -13.77
C SER A 276 1.99 6.13 -12.53
N VAL A 277 1.53 4.91 -12.28
CA VAL A 277 0.69 4.59 -11.13
C VAL A 277 1.52 4.41 -9.86
N SER A 278 2.66 3.74 -9.96
CA SER A 278 3.52 3.40 -8.83
C SER A 278 4.08 4.61 -8.06
N PRO A 279 4.53 5.70 -8.71
CA PRO A 279 4.95 6.94 -8.06
C PRO A 279 3.90 7.57 -7.15
N ARG A 280 2.63 7.16 -7.24
CA ARG A 280 1.58 7.64 -6.35
C ARG A 280 1.58 6.86 -5.03
N THR A 281 2.75 6.80 -4.39
CA THR A 281 3.06 6.16 -3.10
C THR A 281 3.09 4.64 -3.06
N ALA A 282 3.03 3.91 -4.19
CA ALA A 282 3.00 2.45 -4.13
C ALA A 282 4.37 1.77 -4.10
N GLY A 283 5.42 2.36 -4.65
CA GLY A 283 6.81 1.91 -4.45
C GLY A 283 7.25 0.62 -5.17
N PHE A 284 6.41 0.03 -6.03
CA PHE A 284 6.81 -1.13 -6.83
C PHE A 284 7.51 -0.75 -8.14
N ASN A 285 8.39 -1.62 -8.62
CA ASN A 285 9.13 -1.41 -9.86
C ASN A 285 8.91 -2.55 -10.86
N THR A 286 8.58 -2.22 -12.10
CA THR A 286 8.52 -3.16 -13.24
C THR A 286 9.66 -2.96 -14.24
N VAL A 287 10.41 -1.87 -14.10
CA VAL A 287 11.67 -1.62 -14.81
C VAL A 287 12.68 -1.07 -13.81
N ASP A 288 13.96 -1.12 -14.16
CA ASP A 288 15.00 -0.48 -13.36
C ASP A 288 14.83 1.05 -13.40
N LEU A 289 14.58 1.64 -12.23
CA LEU A 289 14.41 3.09 -12.10
C LEU A 289 15.71 3.86 -12.30
N ALA A 290 16.85 3.22 -12.04
CA ALA A 290 18.17 3.84 -12.22
C ALA A 290 18.52 4.04 -13.70
N ALA A 291 17.95 3.20 -14.57
CA ALA A 291 18.14 3.24 -16.02
C ALA A 291 17.13 4.14 -16.77
N LEU A 292 16.19 4.76 -16.05
CA LEU A 292 15.25 5.73 -16.64
C LEU A 292 15.98 7.00 -17.07
N THR A 293 15.48 7.63 -18.12
CA THR A 293 15.95 8.95 -18.54
C THR A 293 15.69 10.00 -17.47
N GLU A 294 16.52 11.05 -17.43
CA GLU A 294 16.36 12.17 -16.48
C GLU A 294 14.96 12.81 -16.57
N GLY A 295 14.39 12.88 -17.79
CA GLY A 295 13.04 13.39 -18.02
C GLY A 295 11.96 12.56 -17.32
N SER A 296 12.05 11.22 -17.45
CA SER A 296 11.15 10.29 -16.76
C SER A 296 11.30 10.37 -15.24
N GLN A 297 12.54 10.47 -14.74
CA GLN A 297 12.80 10.61 -13.30
C GLN A 297 12.20 11.90 -12.73
N ILE A 298 12.29 13.04 -13.44
CA ILE A 298 11.66 14.30 -13.02
C ILE A 298 10.13 14.15 -12.95
N ILE A 299 9.52 13.50 -13.93
CA ILE A 299 8.06 13.23 -13.91
C ILE A 299 7.70 12.38 -12.70
N MET A 300 8.45 11.31 -12.42
CA MET A 300 8.21 10.46 -11.26
C MET A 300 8.31 11.26 -9.95
N ILE A 301 9.31 12.13 -9.81
CA ILE A 301 9.47 12.99 -8.62
C ILE A 301 8.24 13.90 -8.45
N ILE A 302 7.75 14.52 -9.53
CA ILE A 302 6.54 15.36 -9.48
C ILE A 302 5.32 14.53 -9.07
N LEU A 303 5.16 13.33 -9.61
CA LEU A 303 4.04 12.44 -9.27
C LEU A 303 4.11 11.96 -7.80
N MET A 304 5.31 11.62 -7.31
CA MET A 304 5.55 11.26 -5.90
C MET A 304 5.24 12.42 -4.97
N PHE A 305 5.67 13.63 -5.33
CA PHE A 305 5.42 14.83 -4.53
C PHE A 305 3.93 15.19 -4.45
N ILE A 306 3.17 14.99 -5.54
CA ILE A 306 1.72 15.17 -5.51
C ILE A 306 1.04 14.05 -4.68
N GLY A 307 1.54 12.82 -4.80
CA GLY A 307 1.10 11.69 -4.02
C GLY A 307 -0.33 11.23 -4.34
N GLY A 308 -0.95 10.61 -3.34
CA GLY A 308 -2.34 10.14 -3.40
C GLY A 308 -3.36 11.11 -2.79
N SER A 309 -4.59 10.64 -2.65
CA SER A 309 -5.67 11.50 -2.12
C SER A 309 -5.79 11.40 -0.60
N SER A 310 -6.20 12.50 0.05
CA SER A 310 -6.39 12.53 1.50
C SER A 310 -7.50 11.57 1.97
N GLY A 311 -7.30 10.94 3.13
CA GLY A 311 -8.24 9.94 3.64
C GLY A 311 -8.29 8.66 2.81
N SER A 312 -7.15 8.27 2.24
CA SER A 312 -6.92 7.01 1.52
C SER A 312 -5.78 6.23 2.19
N THR A 313 -5.32 5.13 1.59
CA THR A 313 -4.08 4.47 2.01
C THR A 313 -2.85 5.22 1.53
N ALA A 314 -2.97 6.13 0.57
CA ALA A 314 -1.87 6.90 0.02
C ALA A 314 -1.64 8.23 0.76
N GLY A 315 -0.38 8.64 0.84
CA GLY A 315 0.05 9.89 1.46
C GLY A 315 0.65 10.89 0.47
N GLY A 316 1.24 11.94 1.04
CA GLY A 316 2.19 12.85 0.40
C GLY A 316 3.43 13.01 1.26
#